data_AF-A0AAN7R4I7-F1
#
_entry.id   AF-A0AAN7R4I7-F1
#
_cell.length_a   1.000
_cell.length_b   1.000
_cell.length_c   1.000
_cell.angle_alpha   90.00
_cell.angle_beta   90.00
_cell.angle_gamma   90.00
#
_symmetry.space_group_name_H-M   'P 1'
#
loop_
_entity.id
_entity.type
_entity.pdbx_description
1 polymer ?
#
loop_
_entity_poly.entity_id
_entity_poly.type
_entity_poly.pdbx_seq_one_letter_code
_entity_poly.pdbx_strand_id
1 'polypeptide(L)'
;MWYSCLGVVLALLQARAENLQELHHRIIKDFMVQGGDPTGTGRGGESIYGKKFEDEIKPELKHTGAGILSMANAGPDTNGSQFFITLAPCPSLDGLHTIFGRVCRGMEIIKRLGSVQTDNNDRYGFLCYFYHLRL
;
A
#
# COMPACT_ATOMS: atom_id res chain seq x y z
N MET A 1 -10.24 -15.82 0.54
CA MET A 1 -10.22 -14.68 -0.40
C MET A 1 -9.72 -13.44 0.33
N TRP A 2 -10.47 -12.67 1.15
CA TRP A 2 -9.90 -11.52 1.89
C TRP A 2 -8.60 -11.78 2.70
N TYR A 3 -8.42 -13.02 3.17
CA TYR A 3 -7.22 -13.50 3.84
C TYR A 3 -5.95 -13.51 2.99
N SER A 4 -6.03 -13.45 1.66
CA SER A 4 -4.87 -13.46 0.78
C SER A 4 -4.14 -12.11 0.82
N CYS A 5 -4.84 -11.01 0.56
CA CYS A 5 -4.27 -9.66 0.66
C CYS A 5 -3.88 -9.32 2.10
N LEU A 6 -4.80 -9.56 3.04
CA LEU A 6 -4.56 -9.31 4.46
C LEU A 6 -3.42 -10.19 4.99
N GLY A 7 -3.37 -11.46 4.60
CA GLY A 7 -2.32 -12.40 4.98
C GLY A 7 -0.96 -12.03 4.41
N VAL A 8 -0.89 -11.57 3.15
CA VAL A 8 0.36 -11.07 2.55
C VAL A 8 0.86 -9.85 3.32
N VAL A 9 0.02 -8.85 3.53
CA VAL A 9 0.43 -7.61 4.22
C VAL A 9 0.79 -7.88 5.68
N LEU A 10 0.00 -8.68 6.41
CA LEU A 10 0.31 -9.05 7.80
C LEU A 10 1.59 -9.88 7.90
N ALA A 11 1.78 -10.88 7.03
CA ALA A 11 2.99 -11.70 7.03
C ALA A 11 4.23 -10.88 6.69
N LEU A 12 4.13 -9.90 5.78
CA LEU A 12 5.24 -9.00 5.47
C LEU A 12 5.56 -8.07 6.64
N LEU A 13 4.54 -7.54 7.32
CA LEU A 13 4.72 -6.72 8.51
C LEU A 13 5.31 -7.52 9.68
N GLN A 14 4.89 -8.78 9.84
CA GLN A 14 5.39 -9.68 10.89
C GLN A 14 6.80 -10.20 10.60
N ALA A 15 7.10 -10.58 9.35
CA ALA A 15 8.40 -11.11 8.95
C ALA A 15 9.51 -10.04 8.90
N ARG A 16 9.15 -8.75 8.90
CA ARG A 16 10.10 -7.64 8.71
C ARG A 16 10.09 -6.60 9.83
N ALA A 17 9.39 -6.85 10.94
CA ALA A 17 9.37 -5.99 12.13
C ALA A 17 10.78 -5.71 12.72
N GLU A 18 11.79 -6.50 12.36
CA GLU A 18 13.17 -6.34 12.83
C GLU A 18 14.07 -5.50 11.91
N ASN A 19 13.66 -5.19 10.67
CA ASN A 19 14.44 -4.39 9.70
C ASN A 19 13.50 -3.57 8.78
N LEU A 20 12.74 -2.65 9.38
CA LEU A 20 11.82 -1.75 8.68
C LEU A 20 12.55 -0.62 7.92
N GLN A 21 13.58 -0.95 7.13
CA GLN A 21 14.40 0.04 6.42
C GLN A 21 13.75 0.54 5.09
N GLU A 22 12.61 -0.03 4.67
CA GLU A 22 12.16 0.03 3.28
C GLU A 22 10.65 0.25 3.10
N LEU A 23 10.06 1.09 3.94
CA LEU A 23 8.69 1.55 3.71
C LEU A 23 8.76 2.93 3.05
N HIS A 24 7.99 3.12 1.98
CA HIS A 24 7.78 4.35 1.19
C HIS A 24 8.68 4.53 -0.04
N HIS A 25 8.28 3.90 -1.16
CA HIS A 25 8.91 4.15 -2.46
C HIS A 25 8.20 5.24 -3.29
N ARG A 26 6.98 5.63 -2.93
CA ARG A 26 6.26 6.69 -3.64
C ARG A 26 5.24 7.42 -2.76
N ILE A 27 5.35 8.73 -2.65
CA ILE A 27 4.36 9.59 -2.00
C ILE A 27 3.90 10.62 -3.02
N ILE A 28 2.63 10.55 -3.42
CA ILE A 28 2.01 11.54 -4.29
C ILE A 28 1.00 12.32 -3.47
N LYS A 29 1.32 13.60 -3.25
CA LYS A 29 0.48 14.51 -2.46
C LYS A 29 -0.94 14.54 -3.01
N ASP A 30 -1.91 14.50 -2.10
CA ASP A 30 -3.35 14.50 -2.42
C ASP A 30 -3.81 13.34 -3.31
N PHE A 31 -3.02 12.26 -3.40
CA PHE A 31 -3.38 11.06 -4.13
C PHE A 31 -3.20 9.79 -3.29
N MET A 32 -1.95 9.36 -3.06
CA MET A 32 -1.69 8.12 -2.33
C MET A 32 -0.25 8.00 -1.82
N VAL A 33 -0.09 7.13 -0.82
CA VAL A 33 1.19 6.66 -0.27
C VAL A 33 1.36 5.20 -0.63
N GLN A 34 2.43 4.85 -1.33
CA GLN A 34 2.73 3.48 -1.76
C GLN A 34 3.90 2.87 -0.97
N GLY A 35 3.80 1.58 -0.67
CA GLY A 35 4.83 0.80 0.00
C GLY A 35 4.76 -0.68 -0.35
N GLY A 36 5.55 -1.50 0.36
CA GLY A 36 5.56 -2.95 0.18
C GLY A 36 6.49 -3.46 -0.93
N ASP A 37 7.50 -2.69 -1.32
CA ASP A 37 8.61 -3.16 -2.17
C ASP A 37 9.89 -3.36 -1.32
N PRO A 38 10.27 -4.62 -1.01
CA PRO A 38 11.49 -4.96 -0.26
C PRO A 38 12.81 -4.69 -1.00
N THR A 39 12.76 -4.08 -2.18
CA THR A 39 13.96 -3.68 -2.92
C THR A 39 14.09 -2.16 -2.99
N GLY A 40 13.05 -1.42 -2.60
CA GLY A 40 12.98 0.04 -2.74
C GLY A 40 13.01 0.55 -4.19
N THR A 41 12.97 -0.32 -5.20
CA THR A 41 13.12 0.06 -6.62
C THR A 41 11.82 0.56 -7.25
N GLY A 42 10.68 0.22 -6.66
CA GLY A 42 9.32 0.35 -7.21
C GLY A 42 8.91 -0.84 -8.10
N ARG A 43 9.80 -1.81 -8.34
CA ARG A 43 9.57 -2.96 -9.22
C ARG A 43 9.66 -4.30 -8.51
N GLY A 44 10.13 -4.31 -7.26
CA GLY A 44 10.25 -5.52 -6.47
C GLY A 44 8.99 -5.83 -5.68
N GLY A 45 9.04 -6.94 -4.97
CA GLY A 45 7.94 -7.39 -4.13
C GLY A 45 7.25 -8.63 -4.67
N GLU A 46 7.31 -9.70 -3.88
CA GLU A 46 6.64 -10.96 -4.16
C GLU A 46 5.60 -11.24 -3.07
N SER A 47 4.50 -11.88 -3.46
CA SER A 47 3.53 -12.34 -2.47
C SER A 47 4.14 -13.49 -1.64
N ILE A 48 3.54 -13.77 -0.49
CA ILE A 48 3.91 -14.94 0.33
C ILE A 48 3.73 -16.27 -0.39
N TYR A 49 2.97 -16.28 -1.49
CA TYR A 49 2.73 -17.46 -2.32
C TYR A 49 3.86 -17.71 -3.33
N GLY A 50 4.88 -16.85 -3.39
CA GLY A 50 5.98 -16.94 -4.35
C GLY A 50 5.58 -16.66 -5.80
N LYS A 51 4.35 -16.20 -6.02
CA LYS A 51 3.79 -15.85 -7.34
C LYS A 51 2.81 -14.70 -7.23
N LYS A 52 2.49 -14.06 -8.35
CA LYS A 52 1.41 -13.08 -8.42
C LYS A 52 0.06 -13.74 -8.12
N PHE A 53 -0.88 -12.98 -7.56
CA PHE A 53 -2.22 -13.47 -7.25
C PHE A 53 -3.32 -12.56 -7.81
N GLU A 54 -4.52 -13.13 -7.92
CA GLU A 54 -5.71 -12.55 -8.55
C GLU A 54 -6.24 -11.30 -7.84
N ASP A 55 -6.93 -10.43 -8.58
CA ASP A 55 -7.63 -9.29 -8.02
C ASP A 55 -8.95 -9.73 -7.36
N GLU A 56 -9.23 -9.22 -6.16
CA GLU A 56 -10.47 -9.48 -5.44
C GLU A 56 -11.38 -8.24 -5.48
N ILE A 57 -11.87 -7.92 -6.67
CA ILE A 57 -12.72 -6.74 -6.91
C ILE A 57 -14.13 -6.96 -6.37
N LYS A 58 -14.61 -6.00 -5.57
CA LYS A 58 -16.00 -5.95 -5.08
C LYS A 58 -16.67 -4.65 -5.52
N PRO A 59 -17.82 -4.69 -6.22
CA PRO A 59 -18.51 -3.48 -6.68
C PRO A 59 -18.92 -2.51 -5.57
N GLU A 60 -19.10 -3.00 -4.34
CA GLU A 60 -19.44 -2.17 -3.18
C GLU A 60 -18.23 -1.39 -2.64
N LEU A 61 -17.00 -1.87 -2.89
CA LEU A 61 -15.78 -1.24 -2.40
C LEU A 61 -15.26 -0.26 -3.44
N LYS A 62 -15.19 1.01 -3.03
CA LYS A 62 -14.78 2.12 -3.88
C LYS A 62 -13.82 3.03 -3.14
N HIS A 63 -12.89 3.63 -3.86
CA HIS A 63 -11.92 4.60 -3.39
C HIS A 63 -12.58 5.99 -3.20
N THR A 64 -13.67 6.03 -2.42
CA THR A 64 -14.51 7.23 -2.20
C THR A 64 -13.90 8.25 -1.26
N GLY A 65 -12.76 7.95 -0.63
CA GLY A 65 -12.15 8.81 0.37
C GLY A 65 -10.71 8.46 0.68
N ALA A 66 -10.14 9.23 1.60
CA ALA A 66 -8.81 8.99 2.14
C ALA A 66 -8.79 7.84 3.13
N GLY A 67 -7.65 7.17 3.26
CA GLY A 67 -7.42 6.09 4.20
C GLY A 67 -7.90 4.73 3.71
N ILE A 68 -8.06 4.53 2.41
CA ILE A 68 -8.44 3.23 1.84
C ILE A 68 -7.15 2.46 1.50
N LEU A 69 -7.05 1.22 1.97
CA LEU A 69 -5.93 0.33 1.71
C LEU A 69 -6.25 -0.54 0.49
N SER A 70 -5.35 -0.54 -0.48
CA SER A 70 -5.55 -1.22 -1.75
C SER A 70 -4.24 -1.77 -2.32
N MET A 71 -4.32 -2.89 -3.05
CA MET A 71 -3.12 -3.54 -3.62
C MET A 71 -2.63 -2.80 -4.86
N ALA A 72 -1.32 -2.59 -4.95
CA ALA A 72 -0.70 -2.09 -6.17
C ALA A 72 -0.41 -3.27 -7.10
N ASN A 73 -0.82 -3.14 -8.36
CA ASN A 73 -0.62 -4.14 -9.40
C ASN A 73 -0.08 -3.47 -10.68
N ALA A 74 0.42 -4.28 -11.62
CA ALA A 74 0.93 -3.86 -12.92
C ALA A 74 -0.01 -4.27 -14.07
N GLY A 75 -1.30 -4.43 -13.75
CA GLY A 75 -2.33 -5.02 -14.62
C GLY A 75 -3.17 -6.07 -13.88
N PRO A 76 -4.24 -6.58 -14.51
CA PRO A 76 -5.15 -7.55 -13.89
C PRO A 76 -4.42 -8.77 -13.35
N ASP A 77 -4.78 -9.21 -12.14
CA ASP A 77 -4.28 -10.42 -11.47
C ASP A 77 -2.76 -10.46 -11.25
N THR A 78 -2.14 -9.28 -11.08
CA THR A 78 -0.69 -9.16 -10.86
C THR A 78 -0.30 -8.71 -9.46
N ASN A 79 -1.13 -8.99 -8.45
CA ASN A 79 -0.86 -8.58 -7.08
C ASN A 79 0.39 -9.28 -6.51
N GLY A 80 1.29 -8.49 -5.93
CA GLY A 80 2.50 -8.96 -5.25
C GLY A 80 2.45 -8.64 -3.76
N SER A 81 3.46 -7.93 -3.26
CA SER A 81 3.50 -7.40 -1.89
C SER A 81 3.19 -5.91 -1.79
N GLN A 82 3.15 -5.21 -2.93
CA GLN A 82 2.99 -3.76 -2.94
C GLN A 82 1.55 -3.35 -2.65
N PHE A 83 1.38 -2.31 -1.84
CA PHE A 83 0.09 -1.75 -1.48
C PHE A 83 0.18 -0.23 -1.42
N PHE A 84 -0.97 0.42 -1.43
CA PHE A 84 -1.07 1.86 -1.22
C PHE A 84 -2.21 2.24 -0.27
N ILE A 85 -2.10 3.43 0.28
CA ILE A 85 -3.12 4.08 1.09
C ILE A 85 -3.53 5.38 0.42
N THR A 86 -4.81 5.57 0.17
CA THR A 86 -5.31 6.80 -0.45
C THR A 86 -5.22 8.01 0.49
N LEU A 87 -4.87 9.18 -0.04
CA LEU A 87 -4.89 10.46 0.66
C LEU A 87 -6.11 11.31 0.29
N ALA A 88 -6.74 11.00 -0.84
CA ALA A 88 -7.95 11.64 -1.36
C ALA A 88 -8.84 10.59 -2.06
N PRO A 89 -10.08 10.92 -2.46
CA PRO A 89 -10.89 10.06 -3.30
C PRO A 89 -10.20 9.77 -4.65
N CYS A 90 -10.16 8.50 -5.06
CA CYS A 90 -9.50 8.04 -6.29
C CYS A 90 -10.43 7.16 -7.14
N PRO A 91 -11.55 7.67 -7.70
CA PRO A 91 -12.52 6.84 -8.43
C PRO A 91 -11.94 6.14 -9.67
N SER A 92 -10.85 6.67 -10.23
CA SER A 92 -10.13 6.07 -11.35
C SER A 92 -9.50 4.71 -11.04
N LEU A 93 -9.34 4.36 -9.76
CA LEU A 93 -8.78 3.08 -9.30
C LEU A 93 -9.87 2.04 -8.99
N ASP A 94 -11.14 2.43 -9.04
CA ASP A 94 -12.26 1.55 -8.75
C ASP A 94 -12.35 0.42 -9.79
N GLY A 95 -12.46 -0.81 -9.30
CA GLY A 95 -12.52 -1.99 -10.16
C GLY A 95 -11.18 -2.44 -10.76
N LEU A 96 -10.09 -1.68 -10.53
CA LEU A 96 -8.75 -2.01 -11.02
C LEU A 96 -7.81 -2.52 -9.91
N HIS A 97 -8.04 -2.09 -8.68
CA HIS A 97 -7.20 -2.44 -7.53
C HIS A 97 -8.03 -3.06 -6.41
N THR A 98 -7.48 -4.10 -5.81
CA THR A 98 -8.14 -4.84 -4.73
C THR A 98 -8.10 -4.05 -3.44
N ILE A 99 -9.28 -3.58 -3.00
CA ILE A 99 -9.46 -2.92 -1.69
C ILE A 99 -9.57 -4.00 -0.61
N PHE A 100 -8.65 -3.98 0.35
CA PHE A 100 -8.59 -4.99 1.42
C PHE A 100 -8.69 -4.39 2.82
N GLY A 101 -8.83 -3.06 2.94
CA GLY A 101 -8.96 -2.44 4.26
C GLY A 101 -9.18 -0.94 4.23
N ARG A 102 -9.34 -0.37 5.43
CA ARG A 102 -9.34 1.07 5.64
C ARG A 102 -8.61 1.41 6.94
N VAL A 103 -8.04 2.61 6.98
CA VAL A 103 -7.38 3.16 8.16
C VAL A 103 -8.44 3.49 9.20
N CYS A 104 -8.42 2.78 10.32
CA CYS A 104 -9.34 3.04 11.44
C CYS A 104 -8.82 4.14 12.39
N ARG A 105 -7.50 4.25 12.57
CA ARG A 105 -6.82 5.23 13.44
C ARG A 105 -5.48 5.62 12.82
N GLY A 106 -4.97 6.82 13.12
CA GLY A 106 -3.67 7.26 12.60
C GLY A 106 -3.72 7.92 11.23
N MET A 107 -4.90 8.35 10.75
CA MET A 107 -5.03 9.02 9.46
C MET A 107 -4.28 10.36 9.43
N GLU A 108 -4.14 11.03 10.57
CA GLU A 108 -3.33 12.22 10.76
C GLU A 108 -1.84 11.95 10.50
N ILE A 109 -1.33 10.77 10.84
CA ILE A 109 0.05 10.37 10.58
C ILE A 109 0.24 10.16 9.08
N ILE A 110 -0.71 9.47 8.44
CA ILE A 110 -0.69 9.19 7.00
C ILE A 110 -0.80 10.49 6.19
N LYS A 111 -1.63 11.45 6.62
CA LYS A 111 -1.71 12.78 5.99
C LYS A 111 -0.41 13.59 6.16
N ARG A 112 0.22 13.54 7.34
CA ARG A 112 1.52 14.18 7.58
C ARG A 112 2.57 13.58 6.66
N LEU A 113 2.60 12.26 6.56
CA LEU A 113 3.48 11.52 5.65
C LEU A 113 3.24 11.93 4.19
N GLY A 114 1.98 12.09 3.77
CA GLY A 114 1.60 12.58 2.44
C GLY A 114 2.04 14.01 2.12
N SER A 115 2.45 14.79 3.13
CA SER A 115 2.86 16.21 2.99
C SER A 115 4.38 16.39 3.02
N VAL A 116 5.11 15.28 3.10
CA VAL A 116 6.56 15.25 3.19
C VAL A 116 7.19 15.64 1.84
N GLN A 117 8.34 16.33 1.86
CA GLN A 117 9.08 16.69 0.65
C GLN A 117 9.63 15.44 -0.04
N THR A 118 9.26 15.24 -1.30
CA THR A 118 9.75 14.16 -2.15
C THR A 118 10.73 14.67 -3.20
N ASP A 119 11.58 13.78 -3.72
CA ASP A 119 12.42 14.05 -4.88
C ASP A 119 11.59 14.01 -6.19
N ASN A 120 12.26 14.21 -7.32
CA ASN A 120 11.63 14.19 -8.65
C ASN A 120 11.02 12.82 -9.05
N ASN A 121 11.29 11.76 -8.28
CA ASN A 121 10.73 10.42 -8.48
C ASN A 121 9.66 10.08 -7.43
N ASP A 122 9.12 11.10 -6.75
CA ASP A 122 8.15 10.97 -5.65
C ASP A 122 8.68 10.16 -4.45
N ARG A 123 10.02 10.04 -4.29
CA ARG A 123 10.66 9.31 -3.19
C ARG A 123 10.98 10.25 -2.04
N TYR A 124 10.84 9.78 -0.81
CA TYR A 124 11.22 10.55 0.38
C TYR A 124 12.59 10.12 0.92
N GLY A 125 13.42 11.10 1.29
CA GLY A 125 14.78 10.89 1.78
C GLY A 125 14.93 10.51 3.26
N PHE A 126 13.84 10.39 4.03
CA PHE A 126 13.91 9.86 5.40
C PHE A 126 13.06 8.60 5.57
N LEU A 127 13.60 7.63 6.30
CA LEU A 127 12.87 6.44 6.70
C LEU A 127 11.64 6.81 7.53
N CYS A 128 10.45 6.42 7.06
CA CYS A 128 9.24 6.37 7.88
C CYS A 128 8.96 4.92 8.27
N TYR A 129 8.84 4.69 9.57
CA TYR A 129 8.63 3.38 10.16
C TYR A 129 7.16 3.20 10.55
N PHE A 130 6.48 2.21 9.99
CA PHE A 130 5.18 1.77 10.51
C PHE A 130 5.39 0.79 11.67
N TYR A 131 5.55 1.31 12.90
CA TYR A 131 5.80 0.45 14.06
C TYR A 131 4.58 -0.37 14.51
N HIS A 132 3.35 0.06 14.20
CA HIS A 132 2.12 -0.60 14.63
C HIS A 132 0.97 -0.41 13.63
N LEU A 133 0.98 -1.18 12.54
CA LEU A 133 -0.22 -1.38 11.75
C LEU A 133 -1.02 -2.55 12.35
N ARG A 134 -2.10 -2.24 13.07
CA ARG A 134 -3.11 -3.23 13.50
C ARG A 134 -4.22 -3.21 12.45
N LEU A 135 -4.30 -4.28 11.65
CA LEU A 135 -5.39 -4.52 10.69
C LEU A 135 -6.53 -5.26 11.38
#